data_AF-A0A0L9UM81-F1
#
_entry.id   AF-A0A0L9UM81-F1
#
_cell.length_a   1.000
_cell.length_b   1.000
_cell.length_c   1.000
_cell.angle_alpha   90.00
_cell.angle_beta   90.00
_cell.angle_gamma   90.00
#
_symmetry.space_group_name_H-M   'P 1'
#
loop_
_entity.id
_entity.type
_entity.pdbx_description
1 polymer ?
#
loop_
_entity_poly.entity_id
_entity_poly.type
_entity_poly.pdbx_seq_one_letter_code
_entity_poly.pdbx_strand_id
1 'polypeptide(L)'
;MKQLRANESHGCDVRNSSQHFHGMDSSDEEENTQQCTSGISKTKIPLPEGVVESLMKGQLMLPCSEKFTLLPAVPCPGGCGEVYYCSMSCAEADWESSHLLLCTGESSDPARREALLKFIKHANETNDIFILAAKAISSTILRYRKLKAASLEKQVKHDTSCVSNHRSLSFLLEAWRPISMGHKRRWWDCIALPDDVDSSDEASFRLQIKELAFESLQLLKAAIFDKECEPLFSLEIYGHIIGMFELNNLDLVVASPVEDYFLYIDDLTHPNKEEAEKITQPILDALGEDYSICCEGTAFFPLQSCMNHSCCPNAKAFKRDEDKDGQATIIAHRFIRKGEEITISYVDEDLPFEERQASLADYGFRCRCPKCIEEEP
;
A
#
# COMPACT_ATOMS: atom_id res chain seq x y z
N MET A 1 -4.60 13.47 17.85
CA MET A 1 -4.30 12.06 17.55
C MET A 1 -3.37 12.06 16.36
N LYS A 2 -2.13 11.61 16.54
CA LYS A 2 -1.22 11.37 15.40
C LYS A 2 -1.86 10.29 14.52
N GLN A 3 -1.75 10.44 13.20
CA GLN A 3 -2.13 9.42 12.22
C GLN A 3 -1.43 8.10 12.61
N LEU A 4 -2.22 7.07 12.94
CA LEU A 4 -1.70 5.71 13.11
C LEU A 4 -1.47 5.17 11.70
N ARG A 5 -0.26 5.39 11.16
CA ARG A 5 0.17 4.73 9.92
C ARG A 5 0.38 3.24 10.20
N ALA A 6 0.07 2.41 9.22
CA ALA A 6 0.43 1.00 9.22
C ALA A 6 1.95 0.86 9.45
N ASN A 7 2.35 -0.18 10.19
CA ASN A 7 3.73 -0.46 10.56
C ASN A 7 4.72 -0.18 9.43
N GLU A 8 5.61 0.80 9.63
CA GLU A 8 6.80 0.99 8.80
C GLU A 8 7.65 -0.27 8.96
N SER A 9 7.64 -1.14 7.94
CA SER A 9 8.55 -2.26 7.90
C SER A 9 9.96 -1.69 7.80
N HIS A 10 10.82 -1.97 8.79
CA HIS A 10 12.21 -1.52 8.76
C HIS A 10 12.92 -2.13 7.53
N GLY A 11 13.00 -1.33 6.47
CA GLY A 11 13.82 -1.59 5.30
C GLY A 11 15.27 -1.77 5.73
N CYS A 12 15.88 -2.85 5.25
CA CYS A 12 17.24 -3.23 5.53
C CYS A 12 18.21 -2.14 5.01
N ASP A 13 18.81 -1.36 5.91
CA ASP A 13 19.92 -0.45 5.59
C ASP A 13 21.18 -1.28 5.27
N VAL A 14 21.40 -1.57 3.99
CA VAL A 14 22.62 -2.24 3.54
C VAL A 14 23.75 -1.20 3.45
N ARG A 15 24.56 -1.10 4.52
CA ARG A 15 25.81 -0.33 4.49
C ARG A 15 26.83 -0.98 3.53
N ASN A 16 27.10 -0.27 2.44
CA ASN A 16 28.16 -0.53 1.47
C ASN A 16 29.55 -0.67 2.15
N SER A 17 30.21 -1.82 1.98
CA SER A 17 31.64 -1.99 2.26
C SER A 17 32.38 -2.23 0.95
N SER A 18 33.06 -1.20 0.45
CA SER A 18 34.07 -1.33 -0.60
C SER A 18 35.18 -0.31 -0.37
N GLN A 19 36.38 -0.79 0.02
CA GLN A 19 37.63 -0.65 -0.75
C GLN A 19 38.92 -0.75 0.11
N HIS A 20 39.77 -1.69 -0.32
CA HIS A 20 41.22 -1.62 -0.49
C HIS A 20 42.10 -0.59 0.25
N PHE A 21 43.00 -1.15 1.07
CA PHE A 21 44.39 -0.78 1.39
C PHE A 21 45.07 0.37 0.60
N HIS A 22 45.55 1.40 1.33
CA HIS A 22 46.99 1.73 1.48
C HIS A 22 47.24 2.95 2.41
N GLY A 23 48.23 2.83 3.31
CA GLY A 23 49.16 3.93 3.67
C GLY A 23 48.93 4.68 4.99
N MET A 24 49.82 4.46 5.97
CA MET A 24 49.99 5.22 7.22
C MET A 24 50.24 6.73 6.97
N ASP A 25 49.64 7.60 7.80
CA ASP A 25 50.39 8.37 8.82
C ASP A 25 49.46 9.04 9.84
N SER A 26 50.00 9.24 11.04
CA SER A 26 49.37 9.65 12.29
C SER A 26 49.05 11.15 12.41
N SER A 27 47.89 11.50 13.00
CA SER A 27 47.76 12.55 14.02
C SER A 27 46.32 12.66 14.53
N ASP A 28 46.17 12.85 15.84
CA ASP A 28 44.95 12.97 16.63
C ASP A 28 43.92 13.97 16.06
N GLU A 29 42.63 13.60 16.00
CA GLU A 29 41.50 14.53 16.17
C GLU A 29 40.27 13.82 16.77
N GLU A 30 39.56 14.59 17.61
CA GLU A 30 38.55 14.21 18.60
C GLU A 30 37.27 13.61 17.99
N GLU A 31 36.70 12.61 18.68
CA GLU A 31 35.36 12.08 18.42
C GLU A 31 34.30 13.17 18.58
N ASN A 32 33.74 13.64 17.47
CA ASN A 32 32.49 14.39 17.46
C ASN A 32 31.37 13.49 16.97
N THR A 33 30.58 12.99 17.91
CA THR A 33 29.28 12.33 17.68
C THR A 33 28.37 13.24 16.86
N GLN A 34 28.26 12.97 15.56
CA GLN A 34 27.28 13.58 14.68
C GLN A 34 25.91 12.94 14.93
N GLN A 35 25.22 13.54 15.90
CA GLN A 35 23.78 13.46 16.09
C GLN A 35 23.10 13.91 14.79
N CYS A 36 22.21 13.06 14.24
CA CYS A 36 21.35 13.42 13.12
C CYS A 36 20.58 14.68 13.47
N THR A 37 21.02 15.81 12.94
CA THR A 37 20.31 17.07 13.02
C THR A 37 19.11 16.96 12.08
N SER A 38 17.93 17.01 12.70
CA SER A 38 16.66 17.31 12.07
C SER A 38 16.85 18.41 11.01
N GLY A 39 16.36 18.11 9.81
CA GLY A 39 16.56 18.91 8.60
C GLY A 39 16.33 20.40 8.84
N ILE A 40 17.32 21.19 8.42
CA ILE A 40 17.14 22.61 8.18
C ILE A 40 16.05 22.71 7.12
N SER A 41 14.88 23.21 7.51
CA SER A 41 13.80 23.61 6.61
C SER A 41 14.33 24.63 5.62
N LYS A 42 14.84 24.18 4.47
CA LYS A 42 15.09 25.04 3.31
C LYS A 42 13.75 25.68 2.97
N THR A 43 13.69 27.00 2.97
CA THR A 43 12.51 27.78 2.61
C THR A 43 12.08 27.35 1.21
N LYS A 44 10.92 26.66 1.07
CA LYS A 44 10.42 26.26 -0.25
C LYS A 44 10.26 27.50 -1.12
N ILE A 45 10.95 27.54 -2.26
CA ILE A 45 10.86 28.64 -3.21
C ILE A 45 9.48 28.52 -3.88
N PRO A 46 8.59 29.53 -3.78
CA PRO A 46 7.29 29.43 -4.39
C PRO A 46 7.43 29.46 -5.92
N LEU A 47 6.71 28.55 -6.60
CA LEU A 47 6.53 28.63 -8.05
C LEU A 47 5.87 29.96 -8.42
N PRO A 48 6.26 30.59 -9.54
CA PRO A 48 5.56 31.76 -10.05
C PRO A 48 4.07 31.48 -10.26
N GLU A 49 3.21 32.43 -9.90
CA GLU A 49 1.76 32.29 -10.03
C GLU A 49 1.35 31.97 -11.47
N GLY A 50 0.42 31.03 -11.63
CA GLY A 50 -0.12 30.63 -12.92
C GLY A 50 0.71 29.61 -13.71
N VAL A 51 1.97 29.33 -13.34
CA VAL A 51 2.80 28.31 -14.03
C VAL A 51 2.14 26.94 -14.03
N VAL A 52 1.68 26.49 -12.85
CA VAL A 52 0.99 25.20 -12.69
C VAL A 52 -0.28 25.16 -13.54
N GLU A 53 -1.09 26.21 -13.48
CA GLU A 53 -2.33 26.28 -14.28
C GLU A 53 -2.05 26.27 -15.79
N SER A 54 -1.02 26.99 -16.25
CA SER A 54 -0.62 26.99 -17.65
C SER A 54 -0.11 25.64 -18.11
N LEU A 55 0.63 24.90 -17.27
CA LEU A 55 1.01 23.50 -17.55
C LEU A 55 -0.22 22.59 -17.64
N MET A 56 -1.14 22.66 -16.67
CA MET A 56 -2.36 21.82 -16.66
C MET A 56 -3.29 22.12 -17.84
N LYS A 57 -3.32 23.36 -18.33
CA LYS A 57 -4.11 23.79 -19.50
C LYS A 57 -3.38 23.54 -20.84
N GLY A 58 -2.14 23.04 -20.81
CA GLY A 58 -1.31 22.85 -22.01
C GLY A 58 -0.87 24.16 -22.69
N GLN A 59 -0.95 25.29 -21.99
CA GLN A 59 -0.50 26.60 -22.47
C GLN A 59 1.01 26.77 -22.32
N LEU A 60 1.59 26.13 -21.30
CA LEU A 60 3.02 25.99 -21.11
C LEU A 60 3.38 24.52 -21.35
N MET A 61 4.45 24.27 -22.09
CA MET A 61 4.99 22.93 -22.31
C MET A 61 6.41 22.89 -21.79
N LEU A 62 6.75 21.79 -21.10
CA LEU A 62 8.11 21.56 -20.62
C LEU A 62 9.04 21.21 -21.80
N PRO A 63 10.26 21.78 -21.86
CA PRO A 63 11.26 21.40 -22.87
C PRO A 63 11.51 19.90 -22.90
N CYS A 64 11.67 19.31 -24.08
CA CYS A 64 11.92 17.87 -24.24
C CYS A 64 10.83 16.93 -23.67
N SER A 65 9.66 17.45 -23.28
CA SER A 65 8.57 16.62 -22.71
C SER A 65 8.04 15.56 -23.68
N GLU A 66 8.23 15.75 -24.98
CA GLU A 66 7.89 14.75 -26.01
C GLU A 66 8.69 13.44 -25.87
N LYS A 67 9.83 13.47 -25.18
CA LYS A 67 10.65 12.28 -24.89
C LYS A 67 10.11 11.47 -23.71
N PHE A 68 9.24 12.08 -22.90
CA PHE A 68 8.60 11.50 -21.72
C PHE A 68 7.12 11.31 -22.01
N THR A 69 6.81 10.30 -22.82
CA THR A 69 5.41 9.96 -23.09
C THR A 69 4.78 9.37 -21.83
N LEU A 70 4.09 10.21 -21.06
CA LEU A 70 3.26 9.76 -19.95
C LEU A 70 2.04 9.00 -20.48
N LEU A 71 1.59 8.02 -19.71
CA LEU A 71 0.34 7.33 -20.00
C LEU A 71 -0.83 8.32 -19.96
N PRO A 72 -1.87 8.14 -20.80
CA PRO A 72 -3.04 9.00 -20.77
C PRO A 72 -3.65 9.06 -19.36
N ALA A 73 -3.97 10.25 -18.88
CA ALA A 73 -4.75 10.44 -17.66
C ALA A 73 -6.24 10.27 -17.96
N VAL A 74 -6.73 9.04 -17.78
CA VAL A 74 -8.12 8.67 -18.02
C VAL A 74 -8.95 8.97 -16.77
N PRO A 75 -9.97 9.85 -16.82
CA PRO A 75 -10.80 10.12 -15.66
C PRO A 75 -11.72 8.94 -15.36
N CYS A 76 -12.17 8.85 -14.10
CA CYS A 76 -13.20 7.92 -13.70
C CYS A 76 -14.48 8.03 -14.56
N PRO A 77 -15.05 6.89 -15.04
CA PRO A 77 -16.29 6.89 -15.81
C PRO A 77 -17.48 7.54 -15.08
N GLY A 78 -17.47 7.49 -13.75
CA GLY A 78 -18.50 8.08 -12.93
C GLY A 78 -18.36 9.58 -12.69
N GLY A 79 -17.22 10.19 -13.08
CA GLY A 79 -16.98 11.63 -12.94
C GLY A 79 -16.72 12.08 -11.49
N CYS A 80 -15.98 11.30 -10.70
CA CYS A 80 -15.67 11.65 -9.31
C CYS A 80 -14.64 12.79 -9.16
N GLY A 81 -13.84 13.08 -10.19
CA GLY A 81 -12.80 14.11 -10.15
C GLY A 81 -11.51 13.72 -9.42
N GLU A 82 -11.55 12.67 -8.59
CA GLU A 82 -10.45 12.27 -7.71
C GLU A 82 -9.57 11.15 -8.29
N VAL A 83 -10.14 10.25 -9.09
CA VAL A 83 -9.44 9.03 -9.55
C VAL A 83 -9.17 9.11 -11.05
N TYR A 84 -7.90 8.86 -11.41
CA TYR A 84 -7.40 8.79 -12.76
C TYR A 84 -6.68 7.47 -13.00
N TYR A 85 -6.71 7.00 -14.24
CA TYR A 85 -6.16 5.72 -14.67
C TYR A 85 -5.24 5.92 -15.86
N CYS A 86 -4.28 5.01 -16.04
CA CYS A 86 -3.35 5.07 -17.16
C CYS A 86 -3.94 4.63 -18.51
N SER A 87 -5.16 4.08 -18.51
CA SER A 87 -5.85 3.62 -19.73
C SER A 87 -7.36 3.44 -19.51
N MET A 88 -8.13 3.37 -20.60
CA MET A 88 -9.55 2.99 -20.54
C MET A 88 -9.74 1.62 -19.90
N SER A 89 -8.88 0.65 -20.26
CA SER A 89 -8.96 -0.70 -19.71
C SER A 89 -8.73 -0.73 -18.19
N CYS A 90 -7.84 0.12 -17.66
CA CYS A 90 -7.62 0.24 -16.22
C CYS A 90 -8.81 0.90 -15.52
N ALA A 91 -9.40 1.93 -16.14
CA ALA A 91 -10.60 2.59 -15.63
C ALA A 91 -11.80 1.64 -15.57
N GLU A 92 -12.02 0.86 -16.63
CA GLU A 92 -13.06 -0.17 -16.69
C GLU A 92 -12.80 -1.29 -15.68
N ALA A 93 -11.55 -1.75 -15.54
CA ALA A 93 -11.19 -2.77 -14.57
C ALA A 93 -11.45 -2.32 -13.12
N ASP A 94 -11.06 -1.11 -12.72
CA ASP A 94 -11.36 -0.61 -11.37
C ASP A 94 -12.86 -0.37 -11.18
N TRP A 95 -13.53 0.20 -12.18
CA TRP A 95 -14.98 0.40 -12.17
C TRP A 95 -15.73 -0.90 -11.89
N GLU A 96 -15.43 -1.95 -12.66
CA GLU A 96 -16.05 -3.25 -12.53
C GLU A 96 -15.66 -4.02 -11.28
N SER A 97 -14.47 -3.75 -10.73
CA SER A 97 -13.94 -4.49 -9.60
C SER A 97 -14.31 -3.86 -8.27
N SER A 98 -14.41 -2.54 -8.13
CA SER A 98 -14.73 -1.94 -6.83
C SER A 98 -15.35 -0.55 -6.93
N HIS A 99 -14.88 0.26 -7.89
CA HIS A 99 -15.16 1.69 -7.91
C HIS A 99 -16.62 2.02 -8.25
N LEU A 100 -17.34 1.15 -8.97
CA LEU A 100 -18.79 1.33 -9.21
C LEU A 100 -19.61 1.54 -7.92
N LEU A 101 -19.20 0.93 -6.80
CA LEU A 101 -19.87 1.12 -5.51
C LEU A 101 -19.27 2.27 -4.68
N LEU A 102 -18.03 2.66 -4.94
CA LEU A 102 -17.28 3.63 -4.15
C LEU A 102 -17.12 5.00 -4.84
N CYS A 103 -17.66 5.15 -6.04
CA CYS A 103 -17.61 6.39 -6.81
C CYS A 103 -18.42 7.50 -6.12
N THR A 104 -17.80 8.67 -6.01
CA THR A 104 -18.42 9.90 -5.50
C THR A 104 -18.87 10.85 -6.60
N GLY A 105 -18.81 10.43 -7.87
CA GLY A 105 -19.21 11.24 -9.01
C GLY A 105 -20.72 11.43 -9.14
N GLU A 106 -21.12 12.45 -9.91
CA GLU A 106 -22.52 12.87 -10.06
C GLU A 106 -23.44 11.81 -10.67
N SER A 107 -22.86 10.84 -11.37
CA SER A 107 -23.57 9.68 -11.91
C SER A 107 -24.14 8.73 -10.84
N SER A 108 -23.70 8.85 -9.58
CA SER A 108 -24.12 8.01 -8.46
C SER A 108 -25.33 8.58 -7.74
N ASP A 109 -26.10 7.69 -7.10
CA ASP A 109 -27.24 8.08 -6.24
C ASP A 109 -26.81 9.15 -5.19
N PRO A 110 -27.55 10.28 -5.04
CA PRO A 110 -27.16 11.37 -4.15
C PRO A 110 -27.01 10.95 -2.68
N ALA A 111 -27.89 10.08 -2.18
CA ALA A 111 -27.84 9.64 -0.79
C ALA A 111 -26.61 8.74 -0.54
N ARG A 112 -26.33 7.81 -1.47
CA ARG A 112 -25.09 7.03 -1.46
C ARG A 112 -23.86 7.93 -1.48
N ARG A 113 -23.83 8.91 -2.39
CA ARG A 113 -22.70 9.84 -2.55
C ARG A 113 -22.42 10.62 -1.27
N GLU A 114 -23.46 11.13 -0.61
CA GLU A 114 -23.31 11.82 0.67
C GLU A 114 -22.74 10.89 1.77
N ALA A 115 -23.24 9.65 1.86
CA ALA A 115 -22.72 8.67 2.81
C ALA A 115 -21.26 8.29 2.53
N LEU A 116 -20.88 8.11 1.26
CA LEU A 116 -19.50 7.83 0.85
C LEU A 116 -18.56 8.98 1.20
N LEU A 117 -18.97 10.23 0.98
CA LEU A 117 -18.15 11.40 1.33
C LEU A 117 -17.87 11.45 2.84
N LYS A 118 -18.85 11.11 3.69
CA LYS A 118 -18.65 11.00 5.14
C LYS A 118 -17.68 9.87 5.50
N PHE A 119 -17.81 8.72 4.84
CA PHE A 119 -16.90 7.58 5.01
C PHE A 119 -15.46 7.93 4.63
N ILE A 120 -15.24 8.51 3.44
CA ILE A 120 -13.92 8.90 2.94
C ILE A 120 -13.29 9.94 3.85
N LYS A 121 -14.07 10.94 4.29
CA LYS A 121 -13.60 11.94 5.24
C LYS A 121 -13.12 11.27 6.54
N HIS A 122 -13.92 10.38 7.12
CA HIS A 122 -13.53 9.65 8.33
C HIS A 122 -12.25 8.84 8.12
N ALA A 123 -12.12 8.11 7.00
CA ALA A 123 -10.92 7.35 6.68
C ALA A 123 -9.68 8.26 6.57
N ASN A 124 -9.77 9.36 5.84
CA ASN A 124 -8.66 10.31 5.68
C ASN A 124 -8.24 10.97 7.01
N GLU A 125 -9.20 11.22 7.91
CA GLU A 125 -8.96 11.83 9.22
C GLU A 125 -8.45 10.83 10.28
N THR A 126 -8.64 9.53 10.07
CA THR A 126 -8.35 8.50 11.08
C THR A 126 -7.33 7.47 10.59
N ASN A 127 -7.70 6.62 9.62
CA ASN A 127 -6.86 5.59 9.05
C ASN A 127 -7.31 5.22 7.61
N ASP A 128 -6.38 5.26 6.67
CA ASP A 128 -6.60 4.99 5.25
C ASP A 128 -6.85 3.50 4.93
N ILE A 129 -6.53 2.58 5.85
CA ILE A 129 -6.83 1.15 5.75
C ILE A 129 -8.33 0.89 5.54
N PHE A 130 -9.20 1.79 6.02
CA PHE A 130 -10.63 1.71 5.80
C PHE A 130 -10.98 1.79 4.31
N ILE A 131 -10.23 2.58 3.52
CA ILE A 131 -10.42 2.63 2.06
C ILE A 131 -10.09 1.27 1.42
N LEU A 132 -9.06 0.57 1.89
CA LEU A 132 -8.72 -0.78 1.44
C LEU A 132 -9.80 -1.79 1.82
N ALA A 133 -10.30 -1.73 3.05
CA ALA A 133 -11.39 -2.58 3.53
C ALA A 133 -12.68 -2.35 2.72
N ALA A 134 -13.02 -1.10 2.41
CA ALA A 134 -14.14 -0.76 1.53
C ALA A 134 -13.96 -1.32 0.12
N LYS A 135 -12.77 -1.20 -0.48
CA LYS A 135 -12.45 -1.81 -1.79
C LYS A 135 -12.62 -3.33 -1.76
N ALA A 136 -12.15 -4.01 -0.71
CA ALA A 136 -12.31 -5.45 -0.54
C ALA A 136 -13.79 -5.88 -0.45
N ILE A 137 -14.59 -5.17 0.35
CA ILE A 137 -16.03 -5.42 0.48
C ILE A 137 -16.74 -5.17 -0.85
N SER A 138 -16.52 -4.01 -1.48
CA SER A 138 -17.15 -3.67 -2.75
C SER A 138 -16.81 -4.67 -3.85
N SER A 139 -15.56 -5.11 -3.93
CA SER A 139 -15.13 -6.14 -4.88
C SER A 139 -15.80 -7.48 -4.65
N THR A 140 -15.92 -7.88 -3.37
CA THR A 140 -16.64 -9.09 -3.01
C THR A 140 -18.13 -9.01 -3.39
N ILE A 141 -18.79 -7.87 -3.15
CA ILE A 141 -20.20 -7.65 -3.52
C ILE A 141 -20.39 -7.71 -5.04
N LEU A 142 -19.57 -6.99 -5.81
CA LEU A 142 -19.69 -6.96 -7.27
C LEU A 142 -19.42 -8.33 -7.89
N ARG A 143 -18.42 -9.06 -7.39
CA ARG A 143 -18.14 -10.43 -7.82
C ARG A 143 -19.27 -11.41 -7.43
N TYR A 144 -19.84 -11.29 -6.23
CA TYR A 144 -21.02 -12.06 -5.82
C TYR A 144 -22.19 -11.85 -6.80
N ARG A 145 -22.50 -10.60 -7.16
CA ARG A 145 -23.57 -10.26 -8.11
C ARG A 145 -23.31 -10.90 -9.48
N LYS A 146 -22.08 -10.83 -10.00
CA LYS A 146 -21.67 -11.46 -11.26
C LYS A 146 -21.85 -12.99 -11.22
N LEU A 147 -21.38 -13.66 -10.16
CA LEU A 147 -21.50 -15.12 -9.99
C LEU A 147 -22.96 -15.57 -9.90
N LYS A 148 -23.78 -14.84 -9.14
CA LYS A 148 -25.21 -15.11 -8.99
C LYS A 148 -25.94 -14.97 -10.32
N ALA A 149 -25.72 -13.87 -11.06
CA ALA A 149 -26.33 -13.63 -12.37
C ALA A 149 -25.99 -14.75 -13.36
N ALA A 150 -24.70 -15.10 -13.48
CA ALA A 150 -24.24 -16.19 -14.35
C ALA A 150 -24.86 -17.56 -13.97
N SER A 151 -25.13 -17.79 -12.67
CA SER A 151 -25.80 -19.02 -12.25
C SER A 151 -27.30 -19.04 -12.57
N LEU A 152 -27.98 -17.88 -12.54
CA LEU A 152 -29.40 -17.79 -12.88
C LEU A 152 -29.61 -17.99 -14.38
N GLU A 153 -28.76 -17.42 -15.23
CA GLU A 153 -28.79 -17.65 -16.68
C GLU A 153 -28.62 -19.12 -17.06
N LYS A 154 -27.80 -19.87 -16.30
CA LYS A 154 -27.64 -21.33 -16.48
C LYS A 154 -28.86 -22.12 -15.99
N GLN A 155 -29.56 -21.66 -14.96
CA GLN A 155 -30.78 -22.31 -14.46
C GLN A 155 -31.99 -22.08 -15.36
N VAL A 156 -32.13 -20.90 -15.98
CA VAL A 156 -33.16 -20.65 -16.99
C VAL A 156 -33.02 -21.59 -18.20
N LYS A 157 -31.81 -22.07 -18.48
CA LYS A 157 -31.55 -23.08 -19.52
C LYS A 157 -31.82 -24.52 -19.08
N HIS A 158 -31.95 -24.79 -17.78
CA HIS A 158 -32.15 -26.11 -17.20
C HIS A 158 -33.24 -26.02 -16.12
N ASP A 159 -34.52 -26.10 -16.52
CA ASP A 159 -35.75 -26.06 -15.69
C ASP A 159 -35.61 -26.66 -14.27
N THR A 160 -35.03 -25.91 -13.33
CA THR A 160 -34.81 -26.35 -11.95
C THR A 160 -34.93 -25.15 -11.03
N SER A 161 -36.08 -25.00 -10.37
CA SER A 161 -36.34 -23.90 -9.43
C SER A 161 -36.10 -24.33 -7.99
N CYS A 162 -34.96 -23.95 -7.42
CA CYS A 162 -34.81 -23.70 -5.98
C CYS A 162 -33.48 -22.97 -5.71
N VAL A 163 -33.55 -21.69 -5.32
CA VAL A 163 -32.40 -20.97 -4.77
C VAL A 163 -32.41 -21.20 -3.25
N SER A 164 -31.60 -22.14 -2.77
CA SER A 164 -31.43 -22.35 -1.33
C SER A 164 -30.43 -21.35 -0.75
N ASN A 165 -30.59 -20.96 0.53
CA ASN A 165 -29.65 -20.07 1.24
C ASN A 165 -28.20 -20.59 1.21
N HIS A 166 -28.02 -21.91 1.15
CA HIS A 166 -26.70 -22.56 1.06
C HIS A 166 -25.96 -22.19 -0.23
N ARG A 167 -26.69 -21.84 -1.30
CA ARG A 167 -26.11 -21.43 -2.59
C ARG A 167 -25.60 -19.98 -2.56
N SER A 168 -26.27 -19.10 -1.81
CA SER A 168 -25.84 -17.70 -1.64
C SER A 168 -24.50 -17.60 -0.90
N LEU A 169 -24.34 -18.33 0.22
CA LEU A 169 -23.07 -18.36 0.95
C LEU A 169 -21.92 -18.92 0.10
N SER A 170 -22.19 -19.95 -0.72
CA SER A 170 -21.18 -20.49 -1.65
C SER A 170 -20.70 -19.46 -2.67
N PHE A 171 -21.58 -18.62 -3.21
CA PHE A 171 -21.16 -17.54 -4.11
C PHE A 171 -20.37 -16.46 -3.38
N LEU A 172 -20.72 -16.14 -2.14
CA LEU A 172 -20.00 -15.15 -1.35
C LEU A 172 -18.57 -15.62 -1.03
N LEU A 173 -18.39 -16.90 -0.68
CA LEU A 173 -17.07 -17.49 -0.48
C LEU A 173 -16.22 -17.50 -1.76
N GLU A 174 -16.81 -17.83 -2.91
CA GLU A 174 -16.11 -17.76 -4.20
C GLU A 174 -15.81 -16.31 -4.64
N ALA A 175 -16.65 -15.36 -4.23
CA ALA A 175 -16.40 -13.94 -4.44
C ALA A 175 -15.25 -13.42 -3.58
N TRP A 176 -15.12 -13.91 -2.34
CA TRP A 176 -14.03 -13.56 -1.41
C TRP A 176 -12.68 -14.18 -1.79
N ARG A 177 -12.69 -15.27 -2.56
CA ARG A 177 -11.52 -16.10 -2.89
C ARG A 177 -10.24 -15.32 -3.27
N PRO A 178 -10.26 -14.25 -4.09
CA PRO A 178 -9.04 -13.55 -4.51
C PRO A 178 -8.18 -13.00 -3.35
N ILE A 179 -8.81 -12.68 -2.22
CA ILE A 179 -8.15 -12.14 -1.02
C ILE A 179 -8.29 -13.08 0.19
N SER A 180 -8.73 -14.31 -0.05
CA SER A 180 -8.93 -15.30 1.00
C SER A 180 -7.64 -15.81 1.65
N MET A 181 -6.50 -15.61 0.99
CA MET A 181 -5.21 -16.16 1.39
C MET A 181 -4.47 -15.36 2.48
N GLY A 182 -4.78 -14.07 2.64
CA GLY A 182 -4.08 -13.24 3.65
C GLY A 182 -4.29 -13.75 5.07
N HIS A 183 -3.29 -13.64 5.93
CA HIS A 183 -3.45 -13.93 7.35
C HIS A 183 -4.47 -12.95 7.97
N LYS A 184 -5.39 -13.43 8.82
CA LYS A 184 -6.50 -12.61 9.33
C LYS A 184 -6.55 -12.68 10.84
N ARG A 185 -6.55 -11.52 11.47
CA ARG A 185 -6.95 -11.32 12.87
C ARG A 185 -7.80 -10.06 12.94
N ARG A 186 -8.55 -9.90 14.01
CA ARG A 186 -9.30 -8.65 14.24
C ARG A 186 -8.29 -7.55 14.46
N TRP A 187 -8.45 -6.43 13.77
CA TRP A 187 -7.52 -5.31 13.82
C TRP A 187 -7.18 -4.87 15.25
N TRP A 188 -8.20 -4.70 16.10
CA TRP A 188 -7.98 -4.34 17.49
C TRP A 188 -7.22 -5.41 18.28
N ASP A 189 -7.20 -6.68 17.88
CA ASP A 189 -6.43 -7.73 18.57
C ASP A 189 -4.98 -7.88 18.05
N CYS A 190 -4.63 -7.25 16.92
CA CYS A 190 -3.34 -7.50 16.23
C CYS A 190 -2.53 -6.25 15.92
N ILE A 191 -3.11 -5.06 15.94
CA ILE A 191 -2.34 -3.82 15.80
C ILE A 191 -1.30 -3.73 16.93
N ALA A 192 -0.08 -3.27 16.61
CA ALA A 192 0.93 -3.05 17.63
C ALA A 192 0.47 -1.99 18.65
N LEU A 193 0.94 -2.11 19.90
CA LEU A 193 0.77 -1.04 20.87
C LEU A 193 1.76 0.08 20.55
N PRO A 194 1.33 1.34 20.43
CA PRO A 194 2.25 2.45 20.30
C PRO A 194 3.20 2.54 21.51
N ASP A 195 4.44 2.98 21.28
CA ASP A 195 5.46 3.12 22.33
C ASP A 195 5.03 4.03 23.50
N ASP A 196 4.09 4.94 23.26
CA ASP A 196 3.55 5.87 24.25
C ASP A 196 2.35 5.33 25.04
N VAL A 197 1.93 4.09 24.78
CA VAL A 197 0.84 3.42 25.51
C VAL A 197 1.42 2.44 26.53
N ASP A 198 1.16 2.67 27.82
CA ASP A 198 1.52 1.71 28.87
C ASP A 198 0.71 0.41 28.70
N SER A 199 1.37 -0.72 28.98
CA SER A 199 0.73 -2.03 29.12
C SER A 199 -0.55 -2.03 29.98
N SER A 200 -0.65 -1.18 31.00
CA SER A 200 -1.86 -1.06 31.82
C SER A 200 -3.06 -0.47 31.06
N ASP A 201 -2.80 0.31 30.01
CA ASP A 201 -3.82 1.00 29.20
C ASP A 201 -4.19 0.23 27.93
N GLU A 202 -3.57 -0.94 27.68
CA GLU A 202 -3.82 -1.75 26.48
C GLU A 202 -5.32 -1.99 26.27
N ALA A 203 -6.07 -2.41 27.29
CA ALA A 203 -7.50 -2.69 27.14
C ALA A 203 -8.30 -1.46 26.65
N SER A 204 -7.93 -0.26 27.10
CA SER A 204 -8.56 1.00 26.68
C SER A 204 -8.21 1.33 25.24
N PHE A 205 -6.93 1.20 24.86
CA PHE A 205 -6.48 1.39 23.48
C PHE A 205 -7.20 0.43 22.51
N ARG A 206 -7.25 -0.86 22.84
CA ARG A 206 -7.91 -1.90 22.05
C ARG A 206 -9.40 -1.59 21.84
N LEU A 207 -10.08 -1.06 22.86
CA LEU A 207 -11.46 -0.62 22.77
C LEU A 207 -11.63 0.56 21.81
N GLN A 208 -10.76 1.57 21.88
CA GLN A 208 -10.79 2.73 20.97
C GLN A 208 -10.60 2.31 19.50
N ILE A 209 -9.65 1.40 19.23
CA ILE A 209 -9.45 0.86 17.87
C ILE A 209 -10.71 0.13 17.37
N LYS A 210 -11.38 -0.62 18.24
CA LYS A 210 -12.63 -1.30 17.91
C LYS A 210 -13.78 -0.31 17.64
N GLU A 211 -13.86 0.78 18.40
CA GLU A 211 -14.86 1.85 18.19
C GLU A 211 -14.63 2.57 16.84
N LEU A 212 -13.38 2.89 16.50
CA LEU A 212 -13.03 3.44 15.18
C LEU A 212 -13.48 2.53 14.03
N ALA A 213 -13.18 1.22 14.13
CA ALA A 213 -13.64 0.25 13.14
C ALA A 213 -15.17 0.18 13.04
N PHE A 214 -15.88 0.33 14.17
CA PHE A 214 -17.34 0.34 14.20
C PHE A 214 -17.93 1.58 13.52
N GLU A 215 -17.41 2.78 13.81
CA GLU A 215 -17.85 4.03 13.17
C GLU A 215 -17.64 3.98 11.66
N SER A 216 -16.43 3.60 11.23
CA SER A 216 -16.07 3.38 9.84
C SER A 216 -17.03 2.42 9.13
N LEU A 217 -17.36 1.28 9.77
CA LEU A 217 -18.31 0.31 9.25
C LEU A 217 -19.73 0.88 9.12
N GLN A 218 -20.21 1.66 10.07
CA GLN A 218 -21.55 2.25 9.98
C GLN A 218 -21.65 3.23 8.80
N LEU A 219 -20.62 4.03 8.58
CA LEU A 219 -20.54 4.95 7.45
C LEU A 219 -20.52 4.20 6.11
N LEU A 220 -19.70 3.14 6.01
CA LEU A 220 -19.64 2.30 4.81
C LEU A 220 -20.98 1.58 4.55
N LYS A 221 -21.62 1.05 5.60
CA LYS A 221 -22.93 0.40 5.52
C LYS A 221 -23.99 1.37 5.02
N ALA A 222 -24.01 2.62 5.49
CA ALA A 222 -24.94 3.64 5.00
C ALA A 222 -24.78 3.92 3.50
N ALA A 223 -23.57 3.75 2.96
CA ALA A 223 -23.28 3.96 1.54
C ALA A 223 -23.61 2.77 0.64
N ILE A 224 -23.13 1.57 0.99
CA ILE A 224 -23.05 0.44 0.04
C ILE A 224 -23.69 -0.86 0.53
N PHE A 225 -24.51 -0.82 1.60
CA PHE A 225 -25.12 -2.03 2.15
C PHE A 225 -25.90 -2.84 1.11
N ASP A 226 -25.62 -4.14 1.07
CA ASP A 226 -26.33 -5.11 0.25
C ASP A 226 -26.86 -6.21 1.18
N LYS A 227 -28.18 -6.39 1.20
CA LYS A 227 -28.86 -7.36 2.06
C LYS A 227 -28.40 -8.80 1.79
N GLU A 228 -28.05 -9.13 0.56
CA GLU A 228 -27.57 -10.47 0.22
C GLU A 228 -26.12 -10.71 0.66
N CYS A 229 -25.37 -9.63 0.89
CA CYS A 229 -24.00 -9.66 1.37
C CYS A 229 -23.89 -9.14 2.82
N GLU A 230 -24.99 -9.16 3.58
CA GLU A 230 -25.05 -8.67 4.96
C GLU A 230 -23.91 -9.17 5.87
N PRO A 231 -23.43 -10.44 5.77
CA PRO A 231 -22.31 -10.90 6.59
C PRO A 231 -21.04 -10.02 6.47
N LEU A 232 -20.77 -9.45 5.28
CA LEU A 232 -19.62 -8.56 5.07
C LEU A 232 -19.68 -7.28 5.93
N PHE A 233 -20.87 -6.90 6.40
CA PHE A 233 -21.12 -5.72 7.20
C PHE A 233 -21.26 -6.02 8.70
N SER A 234 -20.70 -7.15 9.16
CA SER A 234 -20.51 -7.41 10.59
C SER A 234 -19.19 -6.80 11.07
N LEU A 235 -19.18 -6.28 12.30
CA LEU A 235 -17.96 -5.70 12.89
C LEU A 235 -16.82 -6.73 12.95
N GLU A 236 -17.15 -7.99 13.23
CA GLU A 236 -16.16 -9.07 13.25
C GLU A 236 -15.54 -9.26 11.86
N ILE A 237 -16.32 -9.40 10.78
CA ILE A 237 -15.74 -9.57 9.44
C ILE A 237 -14.97 -8.33 9.01
N TYR A 238 -15.52 -7.14 9.24
CA TYR A 238 -14.83 -5.88 8.90
C TYR A 238 -13.48 -5.75 9.62
N GLY A 239 -13.45 -6.04 10.93
CA GLY A 239 -12.22 -6.06 11.71
C GLY A 239 -11.19 -7.08 11.22
N HIS A 240 -11.62 -8.25 10.72
CA HIS A 240 -10.71 -9.23 10.11
C HIS A 240 -10.20 -8.79 8.74
N ILE A 241 -10.99 -8.06 7.95
CA ILE A 241 -10.53 -7.49 6.67
C ILE A 241 -9.47 -6.42 6.92
N ILE A 242 -9.71 -5.54 7.89
CA ILE A 242 -8.74 -4.50 8.27
C ILE A 242 -7.45 -5.15 8.79
N GLY A 243 -7.55 -6.06 9.77
CA GLY A 243 -6.38 -6.73 10.31
C GLY A 243 -5.65 -7.61 9.28
N MET A 244 -6.33 -8.05 8.22
CA MET A 244 -5.67 -8.68 7.08
C MET A 244 -4.75 -7.71 6.35
N PHE A 245 -5.19 -6.49 6.06
CA PHE A 245 -4.30 -5.51 5.42
C PHE A 245 -3.16 -5.10 6.36
N GLU A 246 -3.43 -4.92 7.66
CA GLU A 246 -2.41 -4.59 8.66
C GLU A 246 -1.28 -5.63 8.71
N LEU A 247 -1.62 -6.92 8.66
CA LEU A 247 -0.66 -8.01 8.86
C LEU A 247 0.01 -8.51 7.58
N ASN A 248 -0.40 -8.01 6.40
CA ASN A 248 0.06 -8.57 5.12
C ASN A 248 0.49 -7.52 4.09
N ASN A 249 0.21 -6.24 4.32
CA ASN A 249 0.63 -5.19 3.39
C ASN A 249 2.15 -5.06 3.37
N LEU A 250 2.66 -4.79 2.17
CA LEU A 250 4.05 -4.45 1.93
C LEU A 250 4.16 -3.05 1.36
N ASP A 251 5.25 -2.39 1.69
CA ASP A 251 5.60 -1.10 1.10
C ASP A 251 5.87 -1.26 -0.40
N LEU A 252 5.23 -0.38 -1.16
CA LEU A 252 5.30 -0.30 -2.60
C LEU A 252 6.01 1.00 -2.97
N VAL A 253 6.98 0.91 -3.86
CA VAL A 253 7.68 2.08 -4.38
C VAL A 253 7.65 2.00 -5.90
N VAL A 254 7.19 3.08 -6.52
CA VAL A 254 7.16 3.26 -7.97
C VAL A 254 7.96 4.51 -8.33
N ALA A 255 8.71 4.46 -9.44
CA ALA A 255 9.52 5.59 -9.89
C ALA A 255 8.66 6.83 -10.14
N SER A 256 9.18 7.99 -9.76
CA SER A 256 8.59 9.26 -10.13
C SER A 256 9.03 9.62 -11.56
N PRO A 257 8.09 9.85 -12.50
CA PRO A 257 8.45 10.31 -13.83
C PRO A 257 9.08 11.71 -13.84
N VAL A 258 8.97 12.46 -12.74
CA VAL A 258 9.56 13.79 -12.59
C VAL A 258 11.08 13.71 -12.42
N GLU A 259 11.58 12.70 -11.72
CA GLU A 259 13.02 12.46 -11.52
C GLU A 259 13.71 12.22 -12.87
N ASP A 260 13.19 11.26 -13.66
CA ASP A 260 13.74 10.91 -14.97
C ASP A 260 13.77 12.11 -15.93
N TYR A 261 12.75 12.97 -15.87
CA TYR A 261 12.70 14.19 -16.65
C TYR A 261 13.86 15.14 -16.31
N PHE A 262 14.09 15.42 -15.03
CA PHE A 262 15.15 16.34 -14.62
C PHE A 262 16.56 15.79 -14.83
N LEU A 263 16.77 14.49 -14.65
CA LEU A 263 18.04 13.84 -15.01
C LEU A 263 18.34 14.02 -16.51
N TYR A 264 17.32 13.84 -17.35
CA TYR A 264 17.48 14.05 -18.78
C TYR A 264 17.80 15.50 -19.16
N ILE A 265 17.20 16.50 -18.48
CA ILE A 265 17.55 17.91 -18.68
C ILE A 265 19.01 18.16 -18.28
N ASP A 266 19.46 17.57 -17.18
CA ASP A 266 20.82 17.76 -16.66
C ASP A 266 21.88 17.13 -17.58
N ASP A 267 21.54 16.04 -18.26
CA ASP A 267 22.38 15.35 -19.26
C ASP A 267 22.45 16.05 -20.63
N LEU A 268 21.66 17.12 -20.86
CA LEU A 268 21.72 17.87 -22.12
C LEU A 268 23.08 18.55 -22.32
N THR A 269 23.53 18.62 -23.57
CA THR A 269 24.72 19.40 -23.92
C THR A 269 24.38 20.86 -24.20
N HIS A 270 25.33 21.77 -23.97
CA HIS A 270 25.19 23.17 -24.39
C HIS A 270 25.04 23.30 -25.93
N PRO A 271 24.21 24.24 -26.43
CA PRO A 271 23.45 25.26 -25.69
C PRO A 271 22.07 24.80 -25.20
N ASN A 272 21.60 23.61 -25.61
CA ASN A 272 20.24 23.13 -25.33
C ASN A 272 19.93 23.03 -23.82
N LYS A 273 20.93 22.68 -23.00
CA LYS A 273 20.82 22.66 -21.53
C LYS A 273 20.42 24.03 -20.97
N GLU A 274 21.14 25.08 -21.36
CA GLU A 274 20.92 26.44 -20.87
C GLU A 274 19.54 27.00 -21.29
N GLU A 275 19.05 26.61 -22.47
CA GLU A 275 17.72 26.99 -22.94
C GLU A 275 16.61 26.25 -22.17
N ALA A 276 16.80 24.97 -21.89
CA ALA A 276 15.86 24.19 -21.11
C ALA A 276 15.80 24.67 -19.65
N GLU A 277 16.95 24.90 -19.02
CA GLU A 277 17.07 25.37 -17.62
C GLU A 277 16.38 26.72 -17.39
N LYS A 278 16.33 27.60 -18.38
CA LYS A 278 15.57 28.87 -18.28
C LYS A 278 14.09 28.65 -17.96
N ILE A 279 13.53 27.51 -18.38
CA ILE A 279 12.13 27.15 -18.15
C ILE A 279 12.01 26.22 -16.94
N THR A 280 12.92 25.26 -16.79
CA THR A 280 12.80 24.18 -15.81
C THR A 280 13.38 24.52 -14.44
N GLN A 281 14.38 25.39 -14.34
CA GLN A 281 15.04 25.71 -13.08
C GLN A 281 14.08 26.28 -12.02
N PRO A 282 13.16 27.22 -12.32
CA PRO A 282 12.20 27.71 -11.34
C PRO A 282 11.28 26.61 -10.79
N ILE A 283 11.01 25.58 -11.60
CA ILE A 283 10.21 24.42 -11.21
C ILE A 283 11.04 23.50 -10.31
N LEU A 284 12.29 23.21 -10.70
CA LEU A 284 13.21 22.41 -9.91
C LEU A 284 13.48 23.05 -8.54
N ASP A 285 13.72 24.37 -8.50
CA ASP A 285 13.94 25.14 -7.28
C ASP A 285 12.75 25.07 -6.32
N ALA A 286 11.53 25.06 -6.86
CA ALA A 286 10.31 24.96 -6.07
C ALA A 286 10.03 23.55 -5.56
N LEU A 287 10.37 22.53 -6.35
CA LEU A 287 10.31 21.13 -5.94
C LEU A 287 11.40 20.82 -4.90
N GLY A 288 12.57 21.44 -5.00
CA GLY A 288 13.68 21.21 -4.07
C GLY A 288 14.19 19.77 -4.16
N GLU A 289 14.16 19.04 -3.05
CA GLU A 289 14.50 17.60 -3.00
C GLU A 289 13.27 16.72 -3.29
N ASP A 290 12.07 17.30 -3.38
CA ASP A 290 10.83 16.52 -3.56
C ASP A 290 10.69 15.92 -4.96
N TYR A 291 11.46 16.39 -5.96
CA TYR A 291 11.35 15.92 -7.35
C TYR A 291 11.81 14.46 -7.55
N SER A 292 12.73 13.98 -6.70
CA SER A 292 13.27 12.61 -6.74
C SER A 292 12.57 11.66 -5.77
N ILE A 293 11.59 12.16 -5.00
CA ILE A 293 10.79 11.31 -4.11
C ILE A 293 9.96 10.37 -4.98
N CYS A 294 10.12 9.07 -4.74
CA CYS A 294 9.35 8.04 -5.43
C CYS A 294 7.88 8.07 -5.00
N CYS A 295 7.01 7.50 -5.82
CA CYS A 295 5.64 7.26 -5.41
C CYS A 295 5.60 6.09 -4.44
N GLU A 296 5.35 6.39 -3.17
CA GLU A 296 5.17 5.40 -2.11
C GLU A 296 3.70 4.97 -1.98
N GLY A 297 3.49 3.73 -1.58
CA GLY A 297 2.17 3.18 -1.31
C GLY A 297 2.27 1.85 -0.59
N THR A 298 1.14 1.18 -0.44
CA THR A 298 1.08 -0.18 0.11
C THR A 298 0.40 -1.12 -0.87
N ALA A 299 0.82 -2.39 -0.86
CA ALA A 299 0.27 -3.41 -1.72
C ALA A 299 0.05 -4.72 -0.96
N PHE A 300 -1.07 -5.37 -1.29
CA PHE A 300 -1.36 -6.72 -0.84
C PHE A 300 -0.98 -7.70 -1.96
N PHE A 301 0.00 -8.57 -1.71
CA PHE A 301 0.49 -9.57 -2.65
C PHE A 301 0.09 -10.98 -2.21
N PRO A 302 -1.07 -11.53 -2.64
CA PRO A 302 -1.65 -12.73 -2.05
C PRO A 302 -0.72 -13.95 -1.99
N LEU A 303 0.15 -14.13 -3.00
CA LEU A 303 1.10 -15.25 -3.04
C LEU A 303 2.26 -15.06 -2.06
N GLN A 304 2.80 -13.85 -1.95
CA GLN A 304 3.85 -13.54 -0.99
C GLN A 304 3.30 -13.64 0.43
N SER A 305 2.07 -13.16 0.68
CA SER A 305 1.43 -13.23 2.00
C SER A 305 1.16 -14.66 2.49
N CYS A 306 1.33 -15.68 1.64
CA CYS A 306 1.28 -17.09 2.03
C CYS A 306 2.61 -17.64 2.57
N MET A 307 3.72 -16.93 2.41
CA MET A 307 5.06 -17.41 2.75
C MET A 307 5.35 -17.12 4.21
N ASN A 308 5.48 -18.16 5.02
CA ASN A 308 5.77 -18.03 6.45
C ASN A 308 7.21 -17.55 6.71
N HIS A 309 7.40 -17.03 7.92
CA HIS A 309 8.69 -16.58 8.41
C HIS A 309 9.65 -17.74 8.76
N SER A 310 10.95 -17.55 8.51
CA SER A 310 12.05 -18.29 9.14
C SER A 310 13.27 -17.38 9.27
N CYS A 311 13.99 -17.42 10.41
CA CYS A 311 15.30 -16.76 10.55
C CYS A 311 16.44 -17.52 9.84
N CYS A 312 16.11 -18.61 9.16
CA CYS A 312 16.94 -19.30 8.17
C CYS A 312 16.04 -19.64 6.97
N PRO A 313 15.65 -18.65 6.17
CA PRO A 313 14.71 -18.83 5.08
C PRO A 313 15.36 -19.60 3.92
N ASN A 314 14.52 -20.15 3.04
CA ASN A 314 14.98 -20.78 1.81
C ASN A 314 14.70 -19.95 0.55
N ALA A 315 14.00 -18.82 0.70
CA ALA A 315 13.77 -17.80 -0.30
C ALA A 315 13.87 -16.39 0.31
N LYS A 316 13.99 -15.36 -0.53
CA LYS A 316 13.86 -13.96 -0.11
C LYS A 316 12.97 -13.16 -1.03
N ALA A 317 12.36 -12.13 -0.46
CA ALA A 317 11.96 -10.96 -1.21
C ALA A 317 13.23 -10.29 -1.77
N PHE A 318 13.28 -10.15 -3.08
CA PHE A 318 14.39 -9.55 -3.80
C PHE A 318 13.91 -8.27 -4.47
N LYS A 319 14.62 -7.19 -4.18
CA LYS A 319 14.44 -5.89 -4.81
C LYS A 319 15.81 -5.22 -4.84
N ARG A 320 16.20 -4.69 -6.00
CA ARG A 320 17.36 -3.80 -6.13
C ARG A 320 16.93 -2.36 -5.94
N ASP A 321 17.86 -1.46 -5.67
CA ASP A 321 17.57 -0.04 -5.49
C ASP A 321 16.93 0.57 -6.74
N GLU A 322 17.25 0.02 -7.93
CA GLU A 322 16.69 0.47 -9.20
C GLU A 322 15.32 -0.15 -9.52
N ASP A 323 14.87 -1.16 -8.78
CA ASP A 323 13.60 -1.86 -9.02
C ASP A 323 12.41 -1.05 -8.45
N LYS A 324 12.05 0.03 -9.15
CA LYS A 324 10.97 0.96 -8.80
C LYS A 324 9.70 0.74 -9.66
N ASP A 325 9.36 -0.51 -9.96
CA ASP A 325 8.23 -0.88 -10.82
C ASP A 325 7.01 -1.44 -10.04
N GLY A 326 7.12 -1.49 -8.72
CA GLY A 326 6.10 -2.01 -7.83
C GLY A 326 5.95 -3.54 -7.83
N GLN A 327 6.87 -4.30 -8.44
CA GLN A 327 6.81 -5.76 -8.39
C GLN A 327 7.36 -6.33 -7.09
N ALA A 328 6.75 -7.41 -6.60
CA ALA A 328 7.28 -8.24 -5.53
C ALA A 328 7.91 -9.51 -6.13
N THR A 329 9.25 -9.60 -6.09
CA THR A 329 9.98 -10.76 -6.62
C THR A 329 10.47 -11.65 -5.49
N ILE A 330 10.17 -12.96 -5.57
CA ILE A 330 10.69 -13.96 -4.63
C ILE A 330 11.70 -14.85 -5.34
N ILE A 331 12.91 -14.95 -4.81
CA ILE A 331 13.95 -15.83 -5.34
C ILE A 331 14.36 -16.87 -4.31
N ALA A 332 14.66 -18.09 -4.78
CA ALA A 332 15.21 -19.14 -3.93
C ALA A 332 16.66 -18.82 -3.56
N HIS A 333 16.99 -18.96 -2.27
CA HIS A 333 18.36 -18.81 -1.77
C HIS A 333 19.19 -20.07 -1.91
N ARG A 334 18.53 -21.21 -1.90
CA ARG A 334 19.13 -22.53 -2.00
C ARG A 334 18.19 -23.46 -2.75
N PHE A 335 18.65 -24.68 -3.01
CA PHE A 335 17.78 -25.72 -3.52
C PHE A 335 16.61 -25.99 -2.54
N ILE A 336 15.39 -26.00 -3.07
CA ILE A 336 14.15 -26.27 -2.33
C ILE A 336 13.59 -27.61 -2.83
N ARG A 337 13.38 -28.57 -1.93
CA ARG A 337 12.85 -29.89 -2.29
C ARG A 337 11.35 -29.83 -2.56
N LYS A 338 10.85 -30.75 -3.39
CA LYS A 338 9.39 -30.91 -3.56
C LYS A 338 8.74 -31.22 -2.21
N GLY A 339 7.74 -30.41 -1.84
CA GLY A 339 7.01 -30.53 -0.56
C GLY A 339 7.68 -29.82 0.61
N GLU A 340 8.85 -29.21 0.41
CA GLU A 340 9.43 -28.28 1.39
C GLU A 340 8.65 -26.96 1.36
N GLU A 341 8.34 -26.42 2.53
CA GLU A 341 7.71 -25.11 2.66
C GLU A 341 8.64 -24.01 2.19
N ILE A 342 8.12 -23.04 1.45
CA ILE A 342 8.87 -21.84 1.08
C ILE A 342 8.73 -20.84 2.23
N THR A 343 9.87 -20.42 2.79
CA THR A 343 9.93 -19.44 3.88
C THR A 343 10.80 -18.26 3.47
N ILE A 344 10.42 -17.08 3.93
CA ILE A 344 11.15 -15.81 3.80
C ILE A 344 11.45 -15.25 5.19
N SER A 345 12.39 -14.31 5.33
CA SER A 345 12.52 -13.56 6.57
C SER A 345 11.62 -12.32 6.56
N TYR A 346 11.08 -11.96 7.72
CA TYR A 346 10.25 -10.75 7.93
C TYR A 346 11.04 -9.68 8.68
N VAL A 347 12.21 -10.06 9.20
CA VAL A 347 13.08 -9.26 10.05
C VAL A 347 14.52 -9.45 9.57
N ASP A 348 15.43 -8.60 10.03
CA ASP A 348 16.84 -8.85 9.80
C ASP A 348 17.27 -10.14 10.54
N GLU A 349 17.82 -11.07 9.76
CA GLU A 349 18.23 -12.39 10.24
C GLU A 349 19.48 -12.31 11.11
N ASP A 350 20.30 -11.27 10.96
CA ASP A 350 21.58 -11.09 11.65
C ASP A 350 21.42 -10.50 13.05
N LEU A 351 20.23 -10.01 13.39
CA LEU A 351 19.90 -9.54 14.74
C LEU A 351 19.97 -10.67 15.78
N PRO A 352 20.28 -10.36 17.06
CA PRO A 352 20.22 -11.33 18.16
C PRO A 352 18.85 -11.98 18.34
N PHE A 353 18.82 -13.17 18.95
CA PHE A 353 17.58 -13.94 19.18
C PHE A 353 16.44 -13.10 19.79
N GLU A 354 16.71 -12.39 20.88
CA GLU A 354 15.69 -11.60 21.59
C GLU A 354 15.13 -10.46 20.73
N GLU A 355 15.99 -9.80 19.96
CA GLU A 355 15.58 -8.72 19.05
C GLU A 355 14.72 -9.26 17.90
N ARG A 356 15.10 -10.40 17.31
CA ARG A 356 14.26 -11.06 16.29
C ARG A 356 12.89 -11.46 16.85
N GLN A 357 12.83 -12.01 18.06
CA GLN A 357 11.56 -12.38 18.68
C GLN A 357 10.70 -11.16 19.00
N ALA A 358 11.32 -10.06 19.47
CA ALA A 358 10.63 -8.80 19.73
C ALA A 358 10.03 -8.22 18.44
N SER A 359 10.79 -8.12 17.35
CA SER A 359 10.30 -7.64 16.05
C SER A 359 9.20 -8.54 15.45
N LEU A 360 9.24 -9.85 15.72
CA LEU A 360 8.20 -10.78 15.27
C LEU A 360 6.93 -10.76 16.12
N ALA A 361 6.97 -10.15 17.31
CA ALA A 361 5.81 -10.05 18.20
C ALA A 361 4.66 -9.29 17.55
N ASP A 362 4.95 -8.30 16.70
CA ASP A 362 3.97 -7.51 15.93
C ASP A 362 3.18 -8.37 14.94
N TYR A 363 3.78 -9.45 14.44
CA TYR A 363 3.12 -10.44 13.59
C TYR A 363 2.28 -11.45 14.41
N GLY A 364 2.35 -11.38 15.74
CA GLY A 364 1.51 -12.14 16.66
C GLY A 364 1.90 -13.61 16.80
N PHE A 365 3.16 -13.97 16.54
CA PHE A 365 3.67 -15.33 16.73
C PHE A 365 5.08 -15.35 17.35
N ARG A 366 5.49 -16.49 17.92
CA ARG A 366 6.86 -16.73 18.41
C ARG A 366 7.59 -17.64 17.42
N CYS A 367 8.73 -17.20 16.90
CA CYS A 367 9.48 -18.01 15.93
C CYS A 367 10.13 -19.22 16.59
N ARG A 368 9.95 -20.40 15.98
CA ARG A 368 10.55 -21.68 16.40
C ARG A 368 11.34 -22.33 15.25
N CYS A 369 11.92 -21.52 14.37
CA CYS A 369 12.80 -22.03 13.32
C CYS A 369 14.07 -22.66 13.92
N PRO A 370 14.85 -23.45 13.16
CA PRO A 370 16.05 -24.11 13.68
C PRO A 370 17.03 -23.16 14.39
N LYS A 371 17.30 -21.97 13.80
CA LYS A 371 18.17 -20.95 14.40
C LYS A 371 17.64 -20.46 15.75
N CYS A 372 16.35 -20.18 15.84
CA CYS A 372 15.74 -19.75 17.10
C CYS A 372 15.74 -20.84 18.18
N ILE A 373 15.62 -22.12 17.81
CA ILE A 373 15.68 -23.23 18.78
C ILE A 373 17.11 -23.40 19.32
N GLU A 374 18.12 -23.21 18.46
CA GLU A 374 19.53 -23.32 18.85
C GLU A 374 20.00 -22.15 19.72
N GLU A 375 19.52 -20.94 19.42
CA GLU A 375 19.87 -19.70 20.13
C GLU A 375 18.96 -19.40 21.33
N GLU A 376 17.94 -20.21 21.61
CA GLU A 376 17.03 -20.03 22.75
C GLU A 376 17.82 -20.22 24.08
N PRO A 377 17.83 -19.22 24.98
CA PRO A 377 18.62 -19.26 26.22
C PRO A 377 18.28 -20.37 27.23
#